data_AF-A0A7X3WIU8-F1
#
_entry.id   AF-A0A7X3WIU8-F1
#
_cell.length_a   1.000
_cell.length_b   1.000
_cell.length_c   1.000
_cell.angle_alpha   90.00
_cell.angle_beta   90.00
_cell.angle_gamma   90.00
#
_symmetry.space_group_name_H-M   'P 1'
#
loop_
_entity.id
_entity.type
_entity.pdbx_description
1 polymer ?
#
loop_
_entity_poly.entity_id
_entity_poly.type
_entity_poly.pdbx_seq_one_letter_code
_entity_poly.pdbx_strand_id
1 'polypeptide(L)'
;MRTRSMRIFRAILLIIALALLIFSVKHFMNGYKDWQHALIVEEGFETEINELKGKRDSLKKRVELLKNDTLTKERLVRKRFGYVKPGEIKIKITKPMPLE
;
A
#
# COMPACT_ATOMS: atom_id res chain seq x y z
N MET A 1 44.38 21.09 54.33
CA MET A 1 43.20 21.57 53.55
C MET A 1 43.21 21.21 52.06
N ARG A 2 44.35 20.87 51.42
CA ARG A 2 44.44 20.63 49.96
C ARG A 2 43.73 19.36 49.44
N THR A 3 43.55 18.33 50.27
CA THR A 3 43.00 17.02 49.86
C THR A 3 41.46 16.96 49.85
N ARG A 4 40.77 17.80 50.66
CA ARG A 4 39.30 17.88 50.67
C ARG A 4 38.75 18.52 49.40
N SER A 5 39.38 19.60 48.93
CA SER A 5 39.06 20.26 47.65
C SER A 5 39.21 19.30 46.46
N MET A 6 40.28 18.50 46.41
CA MET A 6 40.50 17.50 45.36
C MET A 6 39.47 16.37 45.37
N ARG A 7 38.96 15.97 46.54
CA ARG A 7 37.88 14.95 46.63
C ARG A 7 36.55 15.48 46.12
N ILE A 8 36.22 16.74 46.44
CA ILE A 8 34.99 17.39 45.95
C ILE A 8 35.07 17.59 44.43
N PHE A 9 36.21 18.06 43.92
CA PHE A 9 36.41 18.22 42.48
C PHE A 9 36.30 16.90 41.71
N ARG A 10 36.87 15.81 42.26
CA ARG A 10 36.71 14.46 41.71
C ARG A 10 35.24 13.99 41.74
N ALA A 11 34.52 14.26 42.83
CA ALA A 11 33.10 13.91 42.90
C ALA A 11 32.27 14.68 41.86
N ILE A 12 32.53 15.97 41.67
CA ILE A 12 31.88 16.79 40.63
C ILE A 12 32.20 16.24 39.23
N LEU A 13 33.47 15.93 38.95
CA LEU A 13 33.86 15.32 37.67
C LEU A 13 33.17 13.97 37.43
N LEU A 14 33.05 13.12 38.46
CA LEU A 14 32.34 11.85 38.35
C LEU A 14 30.85 12.05 38.07
N ILE A 15 30.21 13.04 38.70
CA ILE A 15 28.80 13.37 38.45
C ILE A 15 28.62 13.85 37.00
N ILE A 16 29.51 14.72 36.51
CA ILE A 16 29.47 15.21 35.12
C ILE A 16 29.70 14.05 34.14
N ALA A 17 30.68 13.18 34.40
CA ALA A 17 30.94 12.01 33.57
C ALA A 17 29.73 11.07 33.54
N LEU A 18 29.09 10.84 34.69
CA LEU A 18 27.89 10.01 34.78
C LEU A 18 26.71 10.63 34.02
N ALA A 19 26.51 11.96 34.12
CA ALA A 19 25.47 12.67 33.40
C ALA A 19 25.67 12.58 31.88
N LEU A 20 26.91 12.75 31.41
CA LEU A 20 27.26 12.60 29.99
C LEU A 20 27.03 11.16 29.49
N LEU A 21 27.35 10.16 30.32
CA LEU A 21 27.13 8.75 29.99
C LEU A 21 25.63 8.43 29.88
N ILE A 22 24.82 8.91 30.81
CA ILE A 22 23.35 8.71 30.75
C ILE A 22 22.77 9.41 29.52
N PHE A 23 23.24 10.62 29.21
CA PHE A 23 22.79 11.36 28.04
C PHE A 23 23.16 10.65 26.73
N SER A 24 24.39 10.16 26.60
CA SER A 24 24.84 9.45 25.39
C SER A 24 24.09 8.13 25.18
N VAL A 25 23.86 7.36 26.24
CA VAL A 25 23.08 6.11 26.17
C VAL A 25 21.65 6.39 25.75
N LYS A 26 20.99 7.42 26.32
CA LYS A 26 19.63 7.80 25.90
C LYS A 26 19.57 8.22 24.44
N HIS A 27 20.52 9.05 23.99
CA HIS A 27 20.59 9.50 22.60
C HIS A 27 20.79 8.32 21.64
N PHE A 28 21.67 7.37 21.99
CA PHE A 28 21.91 6.16 21.21
C PHE A 28 20.67 5.26 21.15
N MET A 29 19.99 5.06 22.27
CA MET A 29 18.77 4.24 22.33
C MET A 29 17.63 4.84 21.49
N ASN A 30 17.47 6.17 21.48
CA ASN A 30 16.47 6.83 20.66
C ASN A 30 16.76 6.65 19.17
N GLY A 31 18.00 6.91 18.74
CA GLY A 31 18.39 6.70 17.34
C GLY A 31 18.24 5.25 16.87
N TYR A 32 18.51 4.27 17.74
CA TYR A 32 18.31 2.85 17.43
C TYR A 32 16.82 2.49 17.27
N LYS A 33 15.95 3.02 18.14
CA LYS A 33 14.49 2.82 18.03
C LYS A 33 13.93 3.44 16.75
N ASP A 34 14.37 4.65 16.41
CA ASP A 34 13.93 5.33 15.19
C ASP A 34 14.37 4.56 13.94
N TRP A 35 15.59 4.02 13.94
CA TRP A 35 16.09 3.17 12.85
C TRP A 35 15.29 1.87 12.70
N GLN A 36 14.99 1.17 13.81
CA GLN A 36 14.15 -0.02 13.76
C GLN A 36 12.74 0.29 13.28
N HIS A 37 12.16 1.41 13.71
CA HIS A 37 10.84 1.82 13.26
C HIS A 37 10.85 2.16 11.76
N ALA A 38 11.90 2.82 11.26
CA ALA A 38 12.05 3.11 9.84
C ALA A 38 12.09 1.84 8.99
N LEU A 39 12.82 0.80 9.44
CA LEU A 39 12.88 -0.49 8.74
C LEU A 39 11.52 -1.18 8.65
N ILE A 40 10.77 -1.22 9.74
CA ILE A 40 9.43 -1.86 9.77
C ILE A 40 8.47 -1.11 8.83
N VAL A 41 8.55 0.22 8.82
CA VAL A 41 7.72 1.06 7.94
C VAL A 41 8.10 0.85 6.47
N GLU A 42 9.39 0.76 6.16
CA GLU A 42 9.89 0.47 4.82
C GLU A 42 9.40 -0.88 4.31
N GLU A 43 9.52 -1.95 5.10
CA GLU A 43 9.03 -3.28 4.76
C GLU A 43 7.50 -3.31 4.55
N GLY A 44 6.76 -2.54 5.36
CA GLY A 44 5.32 -2.35 5.19
C GLY A 44 4.98 -1.71 3.84
N PHE A 45 5.68 -0.64 3.46
CA PHE A 45 5.48 0.02 2.16
C PHE A 45 5.89 -0.87 0.98
N GLU A 46 6.98 -1.63 1.08
CA GLU A 46 7.37 -2.58 0.03
C GLU A 46 6.30 -3.64 -0.20
N THR A 47 5.71 -4.15 0.88
CA THR A 47 4.62 -5.12 0.82
C THR A 47 3.40 -4.52 0.12
N GLU A 48 3.00 -3.31 0.50
CA GLU A 48 1.87 -2.60 -0.11
C GLU A 48 2.11 -2.34 -1.60
N ILE A 49 3.32 -1.91 -1.98
CA ILE A 49 3.72 -1.70 -3.38
C ILE A 49 3.60 -3.01 -4.17
N ASN A 50 4.05 -4.13 -3.60
CA ASN A 50 3.99 -5.42 -4.27
C ASN A 50 2.56 -5.91 -4.46
N GLU A 51 1.69 -5.73 -3.46
CA GLU A 51 0.26 -6.03 -3.60
C GLU A 51 -0.40 -5.18 -4.69
N LEU A 52 -0.14 -3.88 -4.70
CA LEU A 52 -0.69 -2.95 -5.69
C LEU A 52 -0.20 -3.27 -7.10
N LYS A 53 1.08 -3.63 -7.25
CA LYS A 53 1.64 -4.10 -8.53
C LYS A 53 0.92 -5.37 -9.00
N GLY A 54 0.75 -6.36 -8.13
CA GLY A 54 0.03 -7.59 -8.43
C GLY A 54 -1.43 -7.34 -8.85
N LYS A 55 -2.15 -6.50 -8.11
CA LYS A 55 -3.52 -6.07 -8.46
C LYS A 55 -3.54 -5.39 -9.83
N ARG A 56 -2.64 -4.44 -10.08
CA ARG A 56 -2.52 -3.72 -11.36
C ARG A 56 -2.24 -4.66 -12.53
N ASP A 57 -1.34 -5.63 -12.38
CA ASP A 57 -1.00 -6.59 -13.43
C ASP A 57 -2.15 -7.55 -13.72
N SER A 58 -2.84 -8.03 -12.67
CA SER A 58 -4.04 -8.86 -12.83
C SER A 58 -5.15 -8.10 -13.58
N LEU A 59 -5.35 -6.82 -13.27
CA LEU A 59 -6.38 -6.00 -13.87
C LEU A 59 -6.03 -5.69 -15.34
N LYS A 60 -4.75 -5.40 -15.62
CA LYS A 60 -4.25 -5.21 -16.98
C LYS A 60 -4.51 -6.45 -17.85
N LYS A 61 -4.19 -7.64 -17.33
CA LYS A 61 -4.46 -8.92 -18.02
C LYS A 61 -5.96 -9.12 -18.29
N ARG A 62 -6.82 -8.81 -17.30
CA ARG A 62 -8.30 -8.87 -17.50
C ARG A 62 -8.78 -7.90 -18.57
N VAL A 63 -8.26 -6.68 -18.59
CA VAL A 63 -8.59 -5.68 -19.62
C VAL A 63 -8.14 -6.16 -21.00
N GLU A 64 -6.96 -6.75 -21.10
CA GLU A 64 -6.45 -7.30 -22.37
C GLU A 64 -7.30 -8.47 -22.88
N LEU A 65 -7.68 -9.40 -22.00
CA LEU A 65 -8.60 -10.48 -22.34
C LEU A 65 -9.95 -9.93 -22.81
N LEU A 66 -10.53 -8.95 -22.11
CA LEU A 66 -11.79 -8.31 -22.51
C LEU A 66 -11.66 -7.48 -23.80
N LYS A 67 -10.48 -6.92 -24.07
CA LYS A 67 -10.20 -6.22 -25.32
C LYS A 67 -10.08 -7.17 -26.50
N ASN A 68 -9.56 -8.38 -26.30
CA ASN A 68 -9.37 -9.34 -27.39
C ASN A 68 -10.58 -10.27 -27.57
N ASP A 69 -11.44 -10.39 -26.56
CA ASP A 69 -12.69 -11.14 -26.64
C ASP A 69 -13.79 -10.35 -27.36
N THR A 70 -13.79 -10.47 -28.69
CA THR A 70 -14.79 -9.90 -29.59
C THR A 70 -16.20 -10.41 -29.29
N LEU A 71 -16.36 -11.66 -28.88
CA LEU A 71 -17.66 -12.24 -28.52
C LEU A 71 -18.24 -11.59 -27.26
N THR A 72 -17.42 -11.36 -26.23
CA THR A 72 -17.88 -10.68 -25.01
C THR A 72 -18.23 -9.21 -25.28
N LYS A 73 -17.44 -8.51 -26.10
CA LYS A 73 -17.78 -7.15 -26.53
C LYS A 73 -19.11 -7.13 -27.28
N GLU A 74 -19.26 -8.00 -28.27
CA GLU A 74 -20.47 -8.08 -29.08
C GLU A 74 -21.69 -8.46 -28.22
N ARG A 75 -21.55 -9.40 -27.28
CA ARG A 75 -22.59 -9.75 -26.31
C ARG A 75 -22.99 -8.57 -25.42
N LEU A 76 -22.02 -7.80 -24.93
CA LEU A 76 -22.27 -6.63 -24.08
C LEU A 76 -23.00 -5.52 -24.85
N VAL A 77 -22.60 -5.28 -26.09
CA VAL A 77 -23.23 -4.25 -26.93
C VAL A 77 -24.63 -4.69 -27.38
N ARG A 78 -24.82 -5.97 -27.75
CA ARG A 78 -26.14 -6.57 -28.01
C ARG A 78 -27.07 -6.45 -26.79
N LYS A 79 -26.57 -6.71 -25.58
CA LYS A 79 -27.38 -6.68 -24.33
C LYS A 79 -27.69 -5.27 -23.83
N ARG A 80 -26.72 -4.33 -23.84
CA ARG A 80 -26.93 -2.97 -23.31
C ARG A 80 -27.56 -2.02 -24.32
N PHE A 81 -27.17 -2.14 -25.59
CA PHE A 81 -27.55 -1.17 -26.63
C PHE A 81 -28.48 -1.79 -27.69
N GLY A 82 -28.82 -3.07 -27.59
CA GLY A 82 -29.72 -3.73 -28.54
C GLY A 82 -29.13 -3.84 -29.95
N TYR A 83 -27.80 -3.77 -30.07
CA TYR A 83 -27.09 -3.81 -31.35
C TYR A 83 -27.40 -5.09 -32.12
N VAL A 84 -27.57 -4.95 -33.43
CA VAL A 84 -27.80 -6.05 -34.39
C VAL A 84 -26.82 -5.83 -35.52
N LYS A 85 -26.08 -6.86 -35.91
CA LYS A 85 -25.06 -6.72 -36.95
C LYS A 85 -25.72 -6.50 -38.32
N PRO A 86 -25.15 -5.70 -39.24
CA PRO A 86 -25.70 -5.56 -40.59
C PRO A 86 -25.90 -6.93 -41.25
N GLY A 87 -27.12 -7.22 -41.68
CA GLY A 87 -27.51 -8.53 -42.26
C GLY A 87 -28.12 -9.54 -41.27
N GLU A 88 -28.14 -9.26 -39.97
CA GLU A 88 -28.88 -10.09 -38.99
C GLU A 88 -30.34 -9.66 -38.86
N ILE A 89 -31.25 -10.63 -38.70
CA ILE A 89 -32.70 -10.40 -38.52
C ILE A 89 -33.05 -10.52 -37.03
N LYS A 90 -33.58 -9.44 -36.44
CA LYS A 90 -34.04 -9.44 -35.04
C LYS A 90 -35.49 -9.90 -34.97
N ILE A 91 -35.73 -11.11 -34.48
CA ILE A 91 -37.08 -11.63 -34.25
C ILE A 91 -37.59 -11.14 -32.89
N LYS A 92 -38.60 -10.27 -32.89
CA LYS A 92 -39.28 -9.84 -31.66
C LYS A 92 -40.51 -10.73 -31.47
N ILE A 93 -40.45 -11.66 -30.53
CA ILE A 93 -41.60 -12.49 -30.17
C ILE A 93 -42.55 -11.62 -29.36
N THR A 94 -43.62 -11.15 -29.97
CA THR A 94 -44.72 -10.46 -29.29
C THR A 94 -45.77 -11.49 -28.89
N LYS A 95 -46.28 -11.39 -27.66
CA LYS A 95 -47.41 -12.21 -27.22
C LYS A 95 -48.62 -11.91 -28.12
N PRO A 96 -49.33 -12.93 -28.63
CA PRO A 96 -50.48 -12.69 -29.50
C PRO A 96 -51.48 -11.79 -28.77
N MET A 97 -51.94 -10.75 -29.46
CA MET A 97 -52.96 -9.84 -28.98
C MET A 97 -54.24 -10.67 -28.75
N PRO A 98 -54.86 -10.63 -27.56
CA PRO A 98 -56.13 -11.31 -27.37
C PRO A 98 -57.16 -10.64 -28.28
N LEU A 99 -57.81 -11.43 -29.13
CA LEU A 99 -59.02 -11.01 -29.83
C LEU A 99 -60.10 -10.85 -28.76
N GLU A 100 -60.76 -9.68 -28.75
CA GLU A 100 -61.85 -9.30 -27.83
C GLU A 100 -62.97 -10.35 -27.73
#